data_AF-A0A6I8RW14-F1
#
_entry.id   AF-A0A6I8RW14-F1
#
_cell.length_a   1.000
_cell.length_b   1.000
_cell.length_c   1.000
_cell.angle_alpha   90.00
_cell.angle_beta   90.00
_cell.angle_gamma   90.00
#
_symmetry.space_group_name_H-M   'P 1'
#
loop_
_entity.id
_entity.type
_entity.pdbx_description
1 polymer ?
#
loop_
_entity_poly.entity_id
_entity_poly.type
_entity_poly.pdbx_seq_one_letter_code
_entity_poly.pdbx_strand_id
1 'polypeptide(L)'
;MNCGSSSRLWRRLYDDGDIPAIQYGSFGFQLHMAFLSGPRLLDWASSPPHLQFNKFVLTGYRPVASGAECMRSLFYLHNELGNIYTHGIPLLGFLLLLPLQIPWLQLSVPWLGLVHYLACVSPQLGSVVYHLFMNHHGGAPVYHKLLTLDMCGICLVNTLGALPIIYCTLLCYPSTRTLALLAYSALSSYVIFCAVSAHSNISRLCSFAWQAAFRFFIFYLRWADLGFGHPSSLRCYLLMDGLALLGGIINISRLPERLHPGKFDYWFNSHQIMHVLVVISILYLHWGVTSDLTWISSHSCPLD
;
A
#
# COMPACT_ATOMS: atom_id res chain seq x y z
N MET A 1 75.50 16.66 27.90
CA MET A 1 74.68 16.56 29.13
C MET A 1 73.38 15.87 28.70
N ASN A 2 73.35 14.57 28.47
CA ASN A 2 73.39 13.39 29.35
C ASN A 2 72.18 13.19 30.29
N CYS A 3 71.74 11.92 30.29
CA CYS A 3 70.84 11.20 31.20
C CYS A 3 69.33 11.45 31.03
N GLY A 4 68.46 10.43 31.02
CA GLY A 4 68.66 9.02 31.36
C GLY A 4 67.42 8.47 32.06
N SER A 5 67.00 7.30 31.60
CA SER A 5 65.97 6.38 32.07
C SER A 5 65.64 6.30 33.58
N SER A 6 64.39 5.86 33.84
CA SER A 6 64.01 4.82 34.83
C SER A 6 63.92 5.19 36.32
N SER A 7 62.69 5.25 36.84
CA SER A 7 62.30 4.71 38.16
C SER A 7 60.77 4.85 38.32
N ARG A 8 59.92 3.86 38.04
CA ARG A 8 59.83 2.53 38.67
C ARG A 8 59.58 2.56 40.19
N LEU A 9 58.88 3.59 40.71
CA LEU A 9 58.56 3.68 42.14
C LEU A 9 57.14 4.14 42.52
N TRP A 10 56.16 4.16 41.60
CA TRP A 10 54.76 4.51 41.93
C TRP A 10 53.77 3.37 41.73
N ARG A 11 54.26 2.12 41.68
CA ARG A 11 53.49 0.93 41.30
C ARG A 11 53.02 0.08 42.51
N ARG A 12 52.77 0.67 43.69
CA ARG A 12 52.48 -0.12 44.90
C ARG A 12 51.52 0.45 45.95
N LEU A 13 50.72 1.47 45.65
CA LEU A 13 49.81 2.05 46.67
C LEU A 13 48.43 2.44 46.12
N TYR A 14 47.87 1.68 45.18
CA TYR A 14 46.48 1.86 44.76
C TYR A 14 45.79 0.52 44.43
N ASP A 15 46.17 -0.52 45.17
CA ASP A 15 45.36 -1.73 45.35
C ASP A 15 44.78 -1.64 46.77
N ASP A 16 43.51 -1.27 46.86
CA ASP A 16 42.54 -1.66 47.90
C ASP A 16 41.44 -0.59 47.98
N GLY A 17 40.27 -0.91 47.45
CA GLY A 17 39.11 -0.03 47.44
C GLY A 17 37.97 -0.57 46.59
N ASP A 18 37.40 -1.70 46.99
CA ASP A 18 36.10 -2.17 46.52
C ASP A 18 35.03 -1.09 46.81
N ILE A 19 34.55 -0.43 45.76
CA ILE A 19 33.34 0.41 45.79
C ILE A 19 32.47 -0.02 44.60
N PRO A 20 31.25 -0.54 44.81
CA PRO A 20 30.40 -0.95 43.71
C PRO A 20 29.91 0.29 42.94
N ALA A 21 30.37 0.43 41.70
CA ALA A 21 29.84 1.41 40.77
C ALA A 21 28.38 1.05 40.43
N ILE A 22 27.45 1.86 40.91
CA ILE A 22 26.03 1.76 40.60
C ILE A 22 25.85 2.00 39.10
N GLN A 23 25.37 0.96 38.42
CA GLN A 23 25.19 0.88 36.98
C GLN A 23 23.97 1.70 36.53
N TYR A 24 24.12 3.03 36.39
CA TYR A 24 23.16 3.87 35.67
C TYR A 24 23.73 4.21 34.29
N GLY A 25 23.30 3.49 33.24
CA GLY A 25 23.61 3.91 31.86
C GLY A 25 23.69 2.85 30.77
N SER A 26 23.09 1.66 30.89
CA SER A 26 23.09 0.67 29.78
C SER A 26 21.80 0.66 28.94
N PHE A 27 20.67 1.09 29.51
CA PHE A 27 19.37 0.86 28.87
C PHE A 27 19.07 1.83 27.71
N GLY A 28 19.46 3.10 27.84
CA GLY A 28 19.27 4.09 26.77
C GLY A 28 20.21 3.90 25.57
N PHE A 29 21.45 3.44 25.82
CA PHE A 29 22.46 3.28 24.79
C PHE A 29 22.30 1.96 24.00
N GLN A 30 21.81 0.88 24.63
CA GLN A 30 21.47 -0.36 23.94
C GLN A 30 20.24 -0.22 23.05
N LEU A 31 19.24 0.57 23.45
CA LEU A 31 18.10 0.86 22.58
C LEU A 31 18.55 1.66 21.36
N HIS A 32 19.43 2.66 21.50
CA HIS A 32 19.90 3.45 20.36
C HIS A 32 20.78 2.65 19.37
N MET A 33 21.59 1.72 19.86
CA MET A 33 22.44 0.86 19.02
C MET A 33 21.64 -0.26 18.31
N ALA A 34 20.60 -0.81 18.94
CA ALA A 34 19.72 -1.80 18.32
C ALA A 34 18.88 -1.22 17.15
N PHE A 35 18.67 0.09 17.13
CA PHE A 35 17.91 0.79 16.09
C PHE A 35 18.75 1.14 14.83
N LEU A 36 20.07 0.84 14.81
CA LEU A 36 20.94 1.19 13.68
C LEU A 36 21.77 0.03 13.12
N SER A 37 21.99 -1.05 13.86
CA SER A 37 22.71 -2.23 13.35
C SER A 37 21.76 -3.21 12.65
N GLY A 38 21.25 -2.80 11.48
CA GLY A 38 20.59 -3.69 10.54
C GLY A 38 21.56 -4.74 9.96
N PRO A 39 21.05 -5.85 9.38
CA PRO A 39 21.90 -6.81 8.71
C PRO A 39 22.60 -6.17 7.50
N ARG A 40 23.72 -6.75 7.06
CA ARG A 40 24.37 -6.32 5.82
C ARG A 40 23.40 -6.50 4.64
N LEU A 41 23.06 -5.39 3.99
CA LEU A 41 22.19 -5.38 2.81
C LEU A 41 22.94 -5.94 1.60
N LEU A 42 22.16 -6.47 0.66
CA LEU A 42 22.63 -7.10 -0.56
C LEU A 42 22.52 -6.14 -1.75
N ASP A 43 23.40 -6.34 -2.71
CA ASP A 43 23.28 -5.77 -4.05
C ASP A 43 22.29 -6.60 -4.88
N TRP A 44 21.73 -5.99 -5.93
CA TRP A 44 20.76 -6.62 -6.83
C TRP A 44 21.25 -7.99 -7.34
N ALA A 45 22.51 -8.06 -7.79
CA ALA A 45 23.12 -9.28 -8.33
C ALA A 45 23.29 -10.40 -7.29
N SER A 46 23.37 -10.05 -6.01
CA SER A 46 23.51 -11.01 -4.90
C SER A 46 22.17 -11.36 -4.25
N SER A 47 21.08 -10.68 -4.61
CA SER A 47 19.74 -10.96 -4.09
C SER A 47 19.14 -12.22 -4.72
N PRO A 48 18.23 -12.93 -4.01
CA PRO A 48 17.51 -14.07 -4.58
C PRO A 48 16.79 -13.73 -5.90
N PRO A 49 16.72 -14.63 -6.90
CA PRO A 49 16.16 -14.34 -8.22
C PRO A 49 14.73 -13.79 -8.21
N HIS A 50 13.89 -14.23 -7.26
CA HIS A 50 12.50 -13.75 -7.15
C HIS A 50 12.39 -12.30 -6.66
N LEU A 51 13.45 -11.72 -6.09
CA LEU A 51 13.52 -10.31 -5.68
C LEU A 51 14.14 -9.41 -6.76
N GLN A 52 14.69 -9.98 -7.83
CA GLN A 52 15.39 -9.26 -8.91
C GLN A 52 14.43 -8.71 -10.00
N PHE A 53 13.33 -8.07 -9.61
CA PHE A 53 12.30 -7.60 -10.57
C PHE A 53 12.57 -6.22 -11.18
N ASN A 54 13.44 -5.40 -10.58
CA ASN A 54 13.79 -4.07 -11.09
C ASN A 54 15.32 -3.93 -11.22
N LYS A 55 15.84 -4.05 -12.46
CA LYS A 55 17.28 -3.97 -12.75
C LYS A 55 17.90 -2.58 -12.55
N PHE A 56 17.09 -1.55 -12.28
CA PHE A 56 17.57 -0.18 -12.07
C PHE A 56 17.77 0.16 -10.60
N VAL A 57 17.23 -0.65 -9.69
CA VAL A 57 17.47 -0.58 -8.25
C VAL A 57 18.63 -1.52 -7.92
N LEU A 58 19.77 -0.98 -7.50
CA LEU A 58 21.03 -1.73 -7.50
C LEU A 58 21.45 -2.23 -6.11
N THR A 59 21.01 -1.55 -5.05
CA THR A 59 21.46 -1.78 -3.68
C THR A 59 20.29 -1.78 -2.68
N GLY A 60 20.59 -2.09 -1.42
CA GLY A 60 19.65 -1.94 -0.31
C GLY A 60 18.69 -3.12 -0.13
N TYR A 61 18.93 -4.26 -0.79
CA TYR A 61 18.10 -5.46 -0.68
C TYR A 61 18.29 -6.13 0.67
N ARG A 62 17.19 -6.50 1.33
CA ARG A 62 17.26 -7.25 2.59
C ARG A 62 17.70 -8.70 2.32
N PRO A 63 18.57 -9.29 3.15
CA PRO A 63 18.85 -10.72 3.09
C PRO A 63 17.62 -11.54 3.50
N VAL A 64 17.68 -12.84 3.27
CA VAL A 64 16.64 -13.78 3.69
C VAL A 64 16.45 -13.68 5.21
N ALA A 65 15.19 -13.58 5.65
CA ALA A 65 14.84 -13.27 7.04
C ALA A 65 13.72 -14.18 7.57
N SER A 66 13.69 -14.38 8.89
CA SER A 66 12.51 -14.89 9.61
C SER A 66 11.41 -13.82 9.71
N GLY A 67 10.17 -14.23 9.99
CA GLY A 67 9.07 -13.29 10.17
C GLY A 67 9.34 -12.22 11.24
N ALA A 68 10.02 -12.57 12.33
CA ALA A 68 10.41 -11.59 13.37
C ALA A 68 11.45 -10.59 12.85
N GLU A 69 12.39 -11.02 12.02
CA GLU A 69 13.37 -10.13 11.38
C GLU A 69 12.73 -9.25 10.30
N CYS A 70 11.75 -9.76 9.55
CA CYS A 70 10.91 -8.95 8.67
C CYS A 70 10.25 -7.82 9.47
N MET A 71 9.64 -8.11 10.62
CA MET A 71 9.04 -7.08 11.48
C MET A 71 10.08 -6.07 11.99
N ARG A 72 11.27 -6.52 12.39
CA ARG A 72 12.37 -5.62 12.81
C ARG A 72 12.85 -4.71 11.68
N SER A 73 12.64 -5.10 10.41
CA SER A 73 13.05 -4.27 9.27
C SER A 73 12.31 -2.95 9.13
N LEU A 74 11.19 -2.77 9.81
CA LEU A 74 10.52 -1.47 9.93
C LEU A 74 11.42 -0.39 10.55
N PHE A 75 12.46 -0.78 11.29
CA PHE A 75 13.27 0.14 12.07
C PHE A 75 14.67 0.39 11.51
N TYR A 76 14.99 -0.08 10.30
CA TYR A 76 16.25 0.24 9.63
C TYR A 76 16.07 0.52 8.13
N LEU A 77 17.01 1.25 7.54
CA LEU A 77 16.90 1.69 6.15
C LEU A 77 17.20 0.55 5.15
N HIS A 78 16.29 0.32 4.21
CA HIS A 78 16.44 -0.61 3.09
C HIS A 78 15.56 -0.15 1.90
N ASN A 79 15.76 -0.73 0.72
CA ASN A 79 15.08 -0.30 -0.52
C ASN A 79 13.54 -0.44 -0.49
N GLU A 80 13.03 -1.44 0.24
CA GLU A 80 11.59 -1.63 0.43
C GLU A 80 10.95 -0.73 1.51
N LEU A 81 11.72 0.06 2.26
CA LEU A 81 11.20 0.79 3.43
C LEU A 81 10.14 1.81 3.00
N GLY A 82 10.42 2.60 1.96
CA GLY A 82 9.44 3.55 1.44
C GLY A 82 8.19 2.86 0.89
N ASN A 83 8.31 1.65 0.31
CA ASN A 83 7.14 0.88 -0.16
C ASN A 83 6.23 0.47 1.00
N ILE A 84 6.82 0.05 2.12
CA ILE A 84 6.07 -0.32 3.33
C ILE A 84 5.37 0.91 3.92
N TYR A 85 6.08 2.02 4.12
CA TYR A 85 5.53 3.19 4.82
C TYR A 85 4.51 3.96 3.99
N THR A 86 4.66 3.98 2.65
CA THR A 86 3.70 4.66 1.75
C THR A 86 2.30 4.03 1.80
N HIS A 87 2.16 2.74 2.10
CA HIS A 87 0.86 2.12 2.40
C HIS A 87 0.59 1.92 3.89
N GLY A 88 1.62 1.77 4.72
CA GLY A 88 1.50 1.51 6.16
C GLY A 88 0.92 2.69 6.94
N ILE A 89 1.35 3.92 6.63
CA ILE A 89 0.78 5.12 7.27
C ILE A 89 -0.71 5.27 6.88
N PRO A 90 -1.09 5.21 5.59
CA PRO A 90 -2.50 5.20 5.19
C PRO A 90 -3.30 4.04 5.76
N LEU A 91 -2.72 2.83 5.91
CA LEU A 91 -3.41 1.69 6.51
C LEU A 91 -3.86 2.03 7.94
N LEU A 92 -2.95 2.54 8.77
CA LEU A 92 -3.28 2.96 10.14
C LEU A 92 -4.33 4.08 10.13
N GLY A 93 -4.16 5.07 9.25
CA GLY A 93 -5.15 6.14 9.08
C GLY A 93 -6.53 5.61 8.68
N PHE A 94 -6.60 4.64 7.77
CA PHE A 94 -7.85 4.08 7.28
C PHE A 94 -8.51 3.14 8.28
N LEU A 95 -7.75 2.41 9.08
CA LEU A 95 -8.31 1.58 10.15
C LEU A 95 -8.91 2.44 11.28
N LEU A 96 -8.32 3.60 11.58
CA LEU A 96 -8.70 4.45 12.71
C LEU A 96 -9.69 5.55 12.34
N LEU A 97 -9.47 6.25 11.22
CA LEU A 97 -10.19 7.47 10.85
C LEU A 97 -11.33 7.20 9.87
N LEU A 98 -11.19 6.23 8.96
CA LEU A 98 -12.21 5.94 7.95
C LEU A 98 -13.56 5.52 8.56
N PRO A 99 -13.61 4.69 9.62
CA PRO A 99 -14.88 4.38 10.28
C PRO A 99 -15.55 5.61 10.89
N LEU A 100 -14.80 6.65 11.24
CA LEU A 100 -15.35 7.90 11.79
C LEU A 100 -15.85 8.84 10.69
N GLN A 101 -15.33 8.72 9.46
CA GLN A 101 -15.69 9.55 8.33
C GLN A 101 -16.88 9.02 7.52
N ILE A 102 -17.14 7.71 7.55
CA ILE A 102 -18.31 7.12 6.90
C ILE A 102 -19.57 7.47 7.73
N PRO A 103 -20.63 8.02 7.13
CA PRO A 103 -21.82 8.50 7.84
C PRO A 103 -22.77 7.35 8.22
N TRP A 104 -22.28 6.36 8.99
CA TRP A 104 -22.96 5.08 9.26
C TRP A 104 -24.40 5.23 9.75
N LEU A 105 -24.66 6.21 10.61
CA LEU A 105 -25.98 6.44 11.20
C LEU A 105 -26.98 7.04 10.20
N GLN A 106 -26.50 7.70 9.15
CA GLN A 106 -27.33 8.29 8.10
C GLN A 106 -27.49 7.36 6.89
N LEU A 107 -26.82 6.21 6.86
CA LEU A 107 -26.93 5.26 5.75
C LEU A 107 -28.26 4.52 5.77
N SER A 108 -29.10 4.77 4.77
CA SER A 108 -30.27 3.93 4.49
C SER A 108 -29.88 2.51 4.06
N VAL A 109 -28.64 2.33 3.55
CA VAL A 109 -28.11 1.07 3.02
C VAL A 109 -26.72 0.80 3.61
N PRO A 110 -26.63 0.20 4.81
CA PRO A 110 -25.37 0.09 5.55
C PRO A 110 -24.27 -0.74 4.86
N TRP A 111 -24.65 -1.72 4.04
CA TRP A 111 -23.67 -2.56 3.33
C TRP A 111 -22.80 -1.76 2.35
N LEU A 112 -23.29 -0.62 1.84
CA LEU A 112 -22.51 0.28 0.99
C LEU A 112 -21.32 0.88 1.72
N GLY A 113 -21.51 1.27 2.99
CA GLY A 113 -20.43 1.74 3.84
C GLY A 113 -19.40 0.64 4.11
N LEU A 114 -19.86 -0.61 4.33
CA LEU A 114 -18.98 -1.75 4.57
C LEU A 114 -18.11 -2.08 3.35
N VAL A 115 -18.71 -2.21 2.15
CA VAL A 115 -17.93 -2.51 0.94
C VAL A 115 -16.97 -1.37 0.60
N HIS A 116 -17.36 -0.12 0.86
CA HIS A 116 -16.48 1.04 0.70
C HIS A 116 -15.29 0.99 1.66
N TYR A 117 -15.53 0.72 2.93
CA TYR A 117 -14.47 0.56 3.94
C TYR A 117 -13.48 -0.55 3.53
N LEU A 118 -13.98 -1.71 3.12
CA LEU A 118 -13.16 -2.83 2.66
C LEU A 118 -12.40 -2.48 1.37
N ALA A 119 -13.01 -1.75 0.44
CA ALA A 119 -12.36 -1.26 -0.77
C ALA A 119 -11.16 -0.38 -0.41
N CYS A 120 -11.35 0.55 0.52
CA CYS A 120 -10.31 1.49 0.92
C CYS A 120 -9.17 0.87 1.70
N VAL A 121 -9.37 -0.23 2.46
CA VAL A 121 -8.35 -0.84 3.34
C VAL A 121 -7.58 -1.99 2.66
N SER A 122 -8.23 -2.71 1.75
CA SER A 122 -7.68 -3.93 1.14
C SER A 122 -6.34 -3.75 0.39
N PRO A 123 -6.12 -2.72 -0.45
CA PRO A 123 -4.84 -2.59 -1.15
C PRO A 123 -3.68 -2.21 -0.22
N GLN A 124 -3.93 -1.46 0.85
CA GLN A 124 -2.90 -1.05 1.83
C GLN A 124 -2.47 -2.25 2.65
N LEU A 125 -3.43 -3.05 3.12
CA LEU A 125 -3.12 -4.27 3.87
C LEU A 125 -2.32 -5.25 3.01
N GLY A 126 -2.77 -5.51 1.79
CA GLY A 126 -2.07 -6.39 0.85
C GLY A 126 -0.64 -5.94 0.57
N SER A 127 -0.46 -4.67 0.22
CA SER A 127 0.84 -4.08 -0.10
C SER A 127 1.80 -4.11 1.09
N VAL A 128 1.36 -3.68 2.29
CA VAL A 128 2.19 -3.69 3.50
C VAL A 128 2.65 -5.10 3.84
N VAL A 129 1.73 -6.07 3.83
CA VAL A 129 2.05 -7.47 4.14
C VAL A 129 3.04 -8.04 3.11
N TYR A 130 2.84 -7.74 1.82
CA TYR A 130 3.78 -8.17 0.78
C TYR A 130 5.17 -7.57 0.97
N HIS A 131 5.31 -6.24 0.97
CA HIS A 131 6.61 -5.59 1.07
C HIS A 131 7.30 -5.87 2.39
N LEU A 132 6.58 -6.06 3.48
CA LEU A 132 7.20 -6.38 4.77
C LEU A 132 7.82 -7.79 4.78
N PHE A 133 7.12 -8.78 4.21
CA PHE A 133 7.49 -10.20 4.31
C PHE A 133 8.07 -10.81 3.02
N MET A 134 8.28 -10.04 1.95
CA MET A 134 8.76 -10.57 0.66
C MET A 134 10.12 -11.29 0.71
N ASN A 135 10.99 -10.97 1.68
CA ASN A 135 12.29 -11.61 1.88
C ASN A 135 12.26 -12.78 2.90
N HIS A 136 11.07 -13.31 3.21
CA HIS A 136 10.92 -14.40 4.18
C HIS A 136 11.66 -15.68 3.76
N HIS A 137 12.19 -16.44 4.73
CA HIS A 137 12.93 -17.70 4.50
C HIS A 137 12.15 -18.79 3.76
N GLY A 138 10.82 -18.65 3.67
CA GLY A 138 9.98 -19.50 2.83
C GLY A 138 10.21 -19.31 1.32
N GLY A 139 11.04 -18.34 0.92
CA GLY A 139 11.54 -18.17 -0.44
C GLY A 139 10.48 -17.83 -1.48
N ALA A 140 10.72 -18.24 -2.73
CA ALA A 140 9.86 -17.92 -3.86
C ALA A 140 8.38 -18.32 -3.67
N PRO A 141 8.02 -19.49 -3.08
CA PRO A 141 6.63 -19.85 -2.85
C PRO A 141 5.88 -18.85 -1.94
N VAL A 142 6.52 -18.38 -0.88
CA VAL A 142 5.92 -17.37 0.03
C VAL A 142 5.85 -16.02 -0.67
N TYR A 143 6.92 -15.61 -1.36
CA TYR A 143 6.95 -14.39 -2.17
C TYR A 143 5.78 -14.32 -3.16
N HIS A 144 5.53 -15.38 -3.93
CA HIS A 144 4.44 -15.40 -4.92
C HIS A 144 3.06 -15.36 -4.28
N LYS A 145 2.85 -16.03 -3.13
CA LYS A 145 1.58 -15.94 -2.38
C LYS A 145 1.33 -14.54 -1.86
N LEU A 146 2.35 -13.89 -1.30
CA LEU A 146 2.27 -12.52 -0.82
C LEU A 146 2.01 -11.52 -1.97
N LEU A 147 2.69 -11.70 -3.10
CA LEU A 147 2.44 -10.89 -4.30
C LEU A 147 1.00 -11.09 -4.81
N THR A 148 0.48 -12.31 -4.78
CA THR A 148 -0.93 -12.57 -5.11
C THR A 148 -1.87 -11.86 -4.14
N LEU A 149 -1.56 -11.84 -2.84
CA LEU A 149 -2.36 -11.13 -1.83
C LEU A 149 -2.41 -9.61 -2.10
N ASP A 150 -1.27 -9.00 -2.39
CA ASP A 150 -1.19 -7.57 -2.76
C ASP A 150 -2.07 -7.27 -3.99
N MET A 151 -1.95 -8.11 -5.01
CA MET A 151 -2.74 -7.98 -6.24
C MET A 151 -4.24 -8.21 -5.99
N CYS A 152 -4.61 -9.11 -5.09
CA CYS A 152 -6.00 -9.26 -4.64
C CYS A 152 -6.53 -7.95 -4.02
N GLY A 153 -5.70 -7.24 -3.25
CA GLY A 153 -6.06 -5.92 -2.71
C GLY A 153 -6.41 -4.92 -3.80
N ILE A 154 -5.63 -4.86 -4.88
CA ILE A 154 -5.91 -4.02 -6.07
C ILE A 154 -7.23 -4.44 -6.75
N CYS A 155 -7.50 -5.74 -6.86
CA CYS A 155 -8.76 -6.20 -7.45
C CYS A 155 -9.97 -5.88 -6.55
N LEU A 156 -9.80 -5.99 -5.22
CA LEU A 156 -10.86 -5.71 -4.26
C LEU A 156 -11.25 -4.23 -4.26
N VAL A 157 -10.29 -3.29 -4.28
CA VAL A 157 -10.63 -1.87 -4.37
C VAL A 157 -11.37 -1.54 -5.67
N ASN A 158 -10.97 -2.12 -6.80
CA ASN A 158 -11.66 -1.94 -8.09
C ASN A 158 -13.08 -2.54 -8.09
N THR A 159 -13.27 -3.66 -7.40
CA THR A 159 -14.56 -4.35 -7.36
C THR A 159 -15.50 -3.67 -6.37
N LEU A 160 -15.09 -3.62 -5.10
CA LEU A 160 -15.90 -3.12 -4.00
C LEU A 160 -16.11 -1.60 -4.09
N GLY A 161 -15.09 -0.85 -4.53
CA GLY A 161 -15.19 0.61 -4.70
C GLY A 161 -16.18 1.03 -5.79
N ALA A 162 -16.43 0.18 -6.79
CA ALA A 162 -17.41 0.46 -7.83
C ALA A 162 -18.86 0.19 -7.40
N LEU A 163 -19.11 -0.67 -6.40
CA LEU A 163 -20.47 -1.03 -5.99
C LEU A 163 -21.27 0.18 -5.49
N PRO A 164 -20.75 1.06 -4.61
CA PRO A 164 -21.45 2.29 -4.23
C PRO A 164 -21.69 3.23 -5.41
N ILE A 165 -20.73 3.33 -6.33
CA ILE A 165 -20.84 4.18 -7.51
C ILE A 165 -22.01 3.70 -8.39
N ILE A 166 -22.07 2.39 -8.69
CA ILE A 166 -23.15 1.79 -9.49
C ILE A 166 -24.49 1.95 -8.78
N TYR A 167 -24.54 1.65 -7.47
CA TYR A 167 -25.77 1.76 -6.69
C TYR A 167 -26.35 3.17 -6.74
N CYS A 168 -25.52 4.19 -6.49
CA CYS A 168 -25.96 5.59 -6.46
C CYS A 168 -26.31 6.10 -7.86
N THR A 169 -25.57 5.67 -8.89
CA THR A 169 -25.86 6.07 -10.29
C THR A 169 -27.22 5.59 -10.75
N LEU A 170 -27.56 4.35 -10.40
CA LEU A 170 -28.80 3.69 -10.82
C LEU A 170 -29.86 3.71 -9.72
N LEU A 171 -29.79 4.68 -8.79
CA LEU A 171 -30.63 4.73 -7.60
C LEU A 171 -32.13 4.59 -7.94
N CYS A 172 -32.58 5.33 -8.96
CA CYS A 172 -33.97 5.39 -9.39
C CYS A 172 -34.37 4.31 -10.42
N TYR A 173 -33.47 3.38 -10.75
CA TYR A 173 -33.73 2.27 -11.68
C TYR A 173 -33.50 0.91 -10.98
N PRO A 174 -34.41 0.43 -10.11
CA PRO A 174 -34.15 -0.70 -9.21
C PRO A 174 -33.75 -2.01 -9.93
N SER A 175 -34.44 -2.34 -11.03
CA SER A 175 -34.17 -3.55 -11.82
C SER A 175 -32.80 -3.48 -12.49
N THR A 176 -32.52 -2.38 -13.19
CA THR A 176 -31.23 -2.13 -13.86
C THR A 176 -30.08 -2.09 -12.86
N ARG A 177 -30.27 -1.44 -11.71
CA ARG A 177 -29.29 -1.40 -10.62
C ARG A 177 -28.92 -2.79 -10.13
N THR A 178 -29.91 -3.62 -9.85
CA THR A 178 -29.69 -4.98 -9.34
C THR A 178 -28.95 -5.82 -10.38
N LEU A 179 -29.37 -5.77 -11.65
CA LEU A 179 -28.69 -6.46 -12.73
C LEU A 179 -27.24 -5.98 -12.90
N ALA A 180 -27.00 -4.67 -12.89
CA ALA A 180 -25.67 -4.09 -13.03
C ALA A 180 -24.74 -4.50 -11.88
N LEU A 181 -25.22 -4.47 -10.63
CA LEU A 181 -24.44 -4.88 -9.46
C LEU A 181 -24.09 -6.38 -9.51
N LEU A 182 -25.05 -7.23 -9.87
CA LEU A 182 -24.82 -8.67 -10.00
C LEU A 182 -23.84 -8.99 -11.15
N ALA A 183 -24.06 -8.41 -12.33
CA ALA A 183 -23.20 -8.60 -13.48
C ALA A 183 -21.77 -8.13 -13.20
N TYR A 184 -21.61 -6.92 -12.64
CA TYR A 184 -20.29 -6.39 -12.31
C TYR A 184 -19.57 -7.24 -11.26
N SER A 185 -20.27 -7.68 -10.22
CA SER A 185 -19.70 -8.52 -9.16
C SER A 185 -19.30 -9.91 -9.66
N ALA A 186 -20.14 -10.55 -10.49
CA ALA A 186 -19.85 -11.85 -11.07
C ALA A 186 -18.63 -11.80 -12.02
N LEU A 187 -18.61 -10.83 -12.94
CA LEU A 187 -17.49 -10.67 -13.87
C LEU A 187 -16.20 -10.28 -13.12
N SER A 188 -16.28 -9.42 -12.11
CA SER A 188 -15.11 -9.07 -11.30
C SER A 188 -14.58 -10.25 -10.50
N SER A 189 -15.45 -11.12 -9.98
CA SER A 189 -15.04 -12.34 -9.27
C SER A 189 -14.34 -13.33 -10.20
N TYR A 190 -14.86 -13.50 -11.42
CA TYR A 190 -14.22 -14.31 -12.47
C TYR A 190 -12.83 -13.75 -12.83
N VAL A 191 -12.74 -12.43 -13.00
CA VAL A 191 -11.48 -11.72 -13.26
C VAL A 191 -10.47 -11.91 -12.13
N ILE A 192 -10.89 -11.79 -10.87
CA ILE A 192 -10.03 -12.04 -9.70
C ILE A 192 -9.48 -13.46 -9.75
N PHE A 193 -10.35 -14.45 -9.98
CA PHE A 193 -9.94 -15.85 -10.09
C PHE A 193 -8.91 -16.06 -11.20
N CYS A 194 -9.14 -15.48 -12.38
CA CYS A 194 -8.20 -15.52 -13.49
C CYS A 194 -6.89 -14.80 -13.17
N ALA A 195 -6.92 -13.62 -12.55
CA ALA A 195 -5.75 -12.82 -12.22
C ALA A 195 -4.85 -13.49 -11.16
N VAL A 196 -5.48 -14.18 -10.20
CA VAL A 196 -4.79 -15.00 -9.18
C VAL A 196 -4.16 -16.24 -9.81
N SER A 197 -4.80 -16.82 -10.83
CA SER A 197 -4.33 -18.02 -11.53
C SER A 197 -3.41 -17.72 -12.72
N ALA A 198 -3.27 -16.44 -13.12
CA ALA A 198 -2.57 -16.05 -14.34
C ALA A 198 -1.05 -16.00 -14.14
N HIS A 199 -0.33 -16.60 -15.08
CA HIS A 199 1.13 -16.61 -15.13
C HIS A 199 1.75 -15.36 -15.80
N SER A 200 0.95 -14.48 -16.44
CA SER A 200 1.47 -13.32 -17.19
C SER A 200 0.86 -11.98 -16.79
N ASN A 201 1.69 -10.92 -16.82
CA ASN A 201 1.30 -9.55 -16.48
C ASN A 201 0.31 -8.95 -17.49
N ILE A 202 0.38 -9.36 -18.76
CA ILE A 202 -0.51 -8.85 -19.83
C ILE A 202 -1.94 -9.36 -19.64
N SER A 203 -2.10 -10.64 -19.27
CA SER A 203 -3.42 -11.20 -18.97
C SER A 203 -4.10 -10.46 -17.81
N ARG A 204 -3.32 -10.12 -16.77
CA ARG A 204 -3.79 -9.34 -15.62
C ARG A 204 -4.19 -7.92 -15.99
N LEU A 205 -3.45 -7.27 -16.91
CA LEU A 205 -3.78 -5.92 -17.37
C LEU A 205 -5.08 -5.88 -18.19
N CYS A 206 -5.27 -6.84 -19.11
CA CYS A 206 -6.50 -6.94 -19.90
C CYS A 206 -7.74 -7.19 -19.03
N SER A 207 -7.57 -7.93 -17.93
CA SER A 207 -8.59 -8.17 -16.93
C SER A 207 -9.13 -6.89 -16.26
N PHE A 208 -8.28 -5.88 -16.04
CA PHE A 208 -8.71 -4.58 -15.47
C PHE A 208 -9.36 -3.66 -16.51
N ALA A 209 -9.07 -3.84 -17.79
CA ALA A 209 -9.60 -2.99 -18.86
C ALA A 209 -11.14 -3.03 -18.93
N TRP A 210 -11.74 -4.20 -18.74
CA TRP A 210 -13.20 -4.34 -18.67
C TRP A 210 -13.79 -3.61 -17.45
N GLN A 211 -13.20 -3.78 -16.26
CA GLN A 211 -13.69 -3.09 -15.05
C GLN A 211 -13.64 -1.57 -15.23
N ALA A 212 -12.56 -1.06 -15.82
CA ALA A 212 -12.44 0.35 -16.17
C ALA A 212 -13.52 0.76 -17.19
N ALA A 213 -13.69 0.01 -18.29
CA ALA A 213 -14.70 0.31 -19.31
C ALA A 213 -16.12 0.35 -18.73
N PHE A 214 -16.48 -0.60 -17.86
CA PHE A 214 -17.77 -0.60 -17.18
C PHE A 214 -17.93 0.64 -16.28
N ARG A 215 -16.91 1.00 -15.50
CA ARG A 215 -16.95 2.23 -14.69
C ARG A 215 -17.09 3.49 -15.55
N PHE A 216 -16.35 3.59 -16.65
CA PHE A 216 -16.47 4.72 -17.57
C PHE A 216 -17.87 4.80 -18.20
N PHE A 217 -18.52 3.68 -18.47
CA PHE A 217 -19.92 3.67 -18.88
C PHE A 217 -20.82 4.24 -17.78
N ILE A 218 -20.64 3.86 -16.52
CA ILE A 218 -21.38 4.44 -15.37
C ILE A 218 -21.11 5.95 -15.24
N PHE A 219 -19.87 6.40 -15.44
CA PHE A 219 -19.53 7.83 -15.45
C PHE A 219 -20.19 8.57 -16.61
N TYR A 220 -20.25 7.96 -17.79
CA TYR A 220 -20.94 8.50 -18.94
C TYR A 220 -22.43 8.68 -18.66
N LEU A 221 -23.10 7.70 -18.01
CA LEU A 221 -24.50 7.86 -17.61
C LEU A 221 -24.70 9.09 -16.72
N ARG A 222 -23.82 9.31 -15.73
CA ARG A 222 -23.88 10.52 -14.89
C ARG A 222 -23.63 11.80 -15.68
N TRP A 223 -22.68 11.79 -16.61
CA TRP A 223 -22.34 12.96 -17.42
C TRP A 223 -23.44 13.33 -18.42
N ALA A 224 -24.14 12.33 -18.96
CA ALA A 224 -25.24 12.49 -19.91
C ALA A 224 -26.61 12.74 -19.22
N ASP A 225 -26.63 13.01 -17.91
CA ASP A 225 -27.84 13.18 -17.10
C ASP A 225 -28.83 11.98 -17.15
N LEU A 226 -28.31 10.79 -17.48
CA LEU A 226 -29.05 9.52 -17.48
C LEU A 226 -28.86 8.74 -16.16
N GLY A 227 -27.96 9.21 -15.31
CA GLY A 227 -27.61 8.61 -14.04
C GLY A 227 -27.56 9.65 -12.92
N PHE A 228 -27.66 9.18 -11.69
CA PHE A 228 -27.83 10.00 -10.50
C PHE A 228 -26.56 10.08 -9.65
N GLY A 229 -26.50 11.03 -8.72
CA GLY A 229 -25.40 11.17 -7.78
C GLY A 229 -25.11 12.62 -7.43
N HIS A 230 -24.20 12.81 -6.48
CA HIS A 230 -23.80 14.15 -6.09
C HIS A 230 -22.99 14.82 -7.23
N PRO A 231 -23.23 16.10 -7.57
CA PRO A 231 -22.55 16.76 -8.70
C PRO A 231 -21.01 16.76 -8.62
N SER A 232 -20.45 16.80 -7.39
CA SER A 232 -19.00 16.77 -7.20
C SER A 232 -18.37 15.38 -7.25
N SER A 233 -19.16 14.30 -7.12
CA SER A 233 -18.60 12.94 -6.99
C SER A 233 -18.04 12.42 -8.32
N LEU A 234 -18.65 12.79 -9.46
CA LEU A 234 -18.13 12.42 -10.78
C LEU A 234 -16.69 12.92 -10.99
N ARG A 235 -16.40 14.17 -10.62
CA ARG A 235 -15.04 14.72 -10.69
C ARG A 235 -14.05 13.93 -9.82
N CYS A 236 -14.48 13.52 -8.63
CA CYS A 236 -13.66 12.71 -7.74
C CYS A 236 -13.35 11.35 -8.37
N TYR A 237 -14.33 10.70 -9.00
CA TYR A 237 -14.12 9.40 -9.65
C TYR A 237 -13.22 9.48 -10.90
N LEU A 238 -13.34 10.55 -11.69
CA LEU A 238 -12.42 10.79 -12.81
C LEU A 238 -10.98 11.02 -12.34
N LEU A 239 -10.79 11.79 -11.26
CA LEU A 239 -9.47 12.00 -10.65
C LEU A 239 -8.91 10.70 -10.05
N MET A 240 -9.75 9.89 -9.40
CA MET A 240 -9.39 8.57 -8.88
C MET A 240 -8.81 7.69 -9.99
N ASP A 241 -9.55 7.45 -11.08
CA ASP A 241 -9.09 6.59 -12.17
C ASP A 241 -7.89 7.20 -12.91
N GLY A 242 -7.86 8.53 -13.08
CA GLY A 242 -6.73 9.24 -13.70
C GLY A 242 -5.42 9.11 -12.91
N LEU A 243 -5.47 9.25 -11.58
CA LEU A 243 -4.31 9.08 -10.70
C LEU A 243 -3.82 7.64 -10.67
N ALA A 244 -4.74 6.67 -10.63
CA ALA A 244 -4.40 5.24 -10.67
C ALA A 244 -3.71 4.87 -12.00
N LEU A 245 -4.24 5.36 -13.13
CA LEU A 245 -3.64 5.16 -14.45
C LEU A 245 -2.24 5.80 -14.54
N LEU A 246 -2.09 7.04 -14.08
CA LEU A 246 -0.80 7.74 -14.06
C LEU A 246 0.23 6.97 -13.22
N GLY A 247 -0.13 6.51 -12.03
CA GLY A 247 0.73 5.70 -11.17
C GLY A 247 1.16 4.40 -11.87
N GLY A 248 0.23 3.72 -12.53
CA GLY A 248 0.52 2.52 -13.33
C GLY A 248 1.53 2.78 -14.45
N ILE A 249 1.35 3.86 -15.20
CA ILE A 249 2.27 4.27 -16.29
C ILE A 249 3.68 4.55 -15.75
N ILE A 250 3.78 5.27 -14.62
CA ILE A 250 5.07 5.57 -13.97
C ILE A 250 5.77 4.28 -13.55
N ASN A 251 5.06 3.36 -12.87
CA ASN A 251 5.62 2.09 -12.40
C ASN A 251 6.04 1.16 -13.56
N ILE A 252 5.27 1.10 -14.65
CA ILE A 252 5.63 0.28 -15.83
C ILE A 252 6.83 0.88 -16.56
N SER A 253 6.87 2.20 -16.71
CA SER A 253 7.98 2.90 -17.38
C SER A 253 9.29 2.89 -16.58
N ARG A 254 9.21 2.59 -15.27
CA ARG A 254 10.32 2.57 -14.30
C ARG A 254 11.01 3.93 -14.18
N LEU A 255 10.24 5.01 -14.28
CA LEU A 255 10.75 6.37 -14.12
C LEU A 255 10.59 6.84 -12.67
N PRO A 256 11.60 7.48 -12.06
CA PRO A 256 12.81 8.01 -12.68
C PRO A 256 14.03 7.06 -12.66
N GLU A 257 13.97 5.92 -11.98
CA GLU A 257 15.15 5.06 -11.74
C GLU A 257 15.78 4.50 -13.03
N ARG A 258 15.00 4.35 -14.09
CA ARG A 258 15.48 3.96 -15.43
C ARG A 258 16.45 4.99 -16.02
N LEU A 259 16.29 6.28 -15.70
CA LEU A 259 17.16 7.36 -16.20
C LEU A 259 18.45 7.46 -15.39
N HIS A 260 18.39 7.17 -14.08
CA HIS A 260 19.54 7.21 -13.18
C HIS A 260 19.56 5.97 -12.27
N PRO A 261 20.02 4.81 -12.79
CA PRO A 261 20.10 3.58 -12.01
C PRO A 261 20.96 3.75 -10.75
N GLY A 262 20.56 3.17 -9.62
CA GLY A 262 21.25 3.29 -8.33
C GLY A 262 20.91 4.56 -7.52
N LYS A 263 20.46 5.65 -8.17
CA LYS A 263 20.20 6.93 -7.48
C LYS A 263 18.93 6.89 -6.63
N PHE A 264 17.95 6.09 -7.05
CA PHE A 264 16.61 6.02 -6.46
C PHE A 264 16.37 4.71 -5.71
N ASP A 265 17.43 4.04 -5.25
CA ASP A 265 17.34 2.72 -4.62
C ASP A 265 16.49 2.72 -3.35
N TYR A 266 16.55 3.80 -2.57
CA TYR A 266 15.84 3.92 -1.30
C TYR A 266 14.58 4.78 -1.38
N TRP A 267 14.61 5.83 -2.20
CA TRP A 267 13.58 6.87 -2.23
C TRP A 267 13.24 7.30 -3.64
N PHE A 268 11.97 7.63 -3.88
CA PHE A 268 11.42 8.18 -5.12
C PHE A 268 11.61 7.31 -6.36
N ASN A 269 11.74 6.00 -6.19
CA ASN A 269 11.58 5.08 -7.33
C ASN A 269 10.11 5.05 -7.80
N SER A 270 9.91 4.59 -9.04
CA SER A 270 8.60 4.53 -9.69
C SER A 270 7.54 3.80 -8.87
N HIS A 271 7.92 2.78 -8.11
CA HIS A 271 7.01 1.97 -7.32
C HIS A 271 6.47 2.76 -6.11
N GLN A 272 7.35 3.48 -5.40
CA GLN A 272 6.94 4.38 -4.31
C GLN A 272 6.04 5.51 -4.82
N ILE A 273 6.36 6.08 -5.98
CA ILE A 273 5.53 7.12 -6.59
C ILE A 273 4.14 6.57 -6.92
N MET A 274 4.06 5.37 -7.49
CA MET A 274 2.79 4.69 -7.74
C MET A 274 2.00 4.46 -6.45
N HIS A 275 2.62 3.98 -5.37
CA HIS A 275 1.95 3.82 -4.06
C HIS A 275 1.30 5.11 -3.59
N VAL A 276 2.05 6.23 -3.63
CA VAL A 276 1.54 7.54 -3.23
C VAL A 276 0.34 7.95 -4.11
N LEU A 277 0.44 7.80 -5.43
CA LEU A 277 -0.66 8.15 -6.34
C LEU A 277 -1.90 7.28 -6.13
N VAL A 278 -1.72 5.98 -5.86
CA VAL A 278 -2.82 5.05 -5.55
C VAL A 278 -3.49 5.41 -4.23
N VAL A 279 -2.75 5.80 -3.19
CA VAL A 279 -3.32 6.27 -1.93
C VAL A 279 -4.15 7.53 -2.15
N ILE A 280 -3.63 8.50 -2.90
CA ILE A 280 -4.38 9.73 -3.24
C ILE A 280 -5.62 9.39 -4.08
N SER A 281 -5.51 8.46 -5.02
CA SER A 281 -6.65 7.94 -5.79
C SER A 281 -7.74 7.40 -4.87
N ILE A 282 -7.39 6.62 -3.84
CA ILE A 282 -8.35 6.07 -2.87
C ILE A 282 -8.97 7.17 -1.98
N LEU A 283 -8.25 8.26 -1.70
CA LEU A 283 -8.85 9.42 -1.02
C LEU A 283 -9.93 10.08 -1.89
N TYR A 284 -9.69 10.22 -3.20
CA TYR A 284 -10.72 10.70 -4.13
C TYR A 284 -11.89 9.73 -4.27
N LEU A 285 -11.66 8.41 -4.28
CA LEU A 285 -12.72 7.42 -4.16
C LEU A 285 -13.55 7.68 -2.90
N HIS A 286 -12.90 7.87 -1.75
CA HIS A 286 -13.56 8.10 -0.48
C HIS A 286 -14.41 9.37 -0.48
N TRP A 287 -13.89 10.51 -0.96
CA TRP A 287 -14.65 11.75 -1.04
C TRP A 287 -15.83 11.65 -2.01
N GLY A 288 -15.66 10.98 -3.14
CA GLY A 288 -16.74 10.74 -4.10
C GLY A 288 -17.87 9.90 -3.49
N VAL A 289 -17.52 8.75 -2.89
CA VAL A 289 -18.49 7.82 -2.31
C VAL A 289 -19.20 8.43 -1.11
N THR A 290 -18.50 9.11 -0.21
CA THR A 290 -19.15 9.77 0.94
C THR A 290 -20.10 10.89 0.52
N SER A 291 -19.74 11.66 -0.52
CA SER A 291 -20.65 12.65 -1.12
C SER A 291 -21.90 11.99 -1.70
N ASP A 292 -21.76 10.86 -2.40
CA ASP A 292 -22.92 10.12 -2.91
C ASP A 292 -23.77 9.51 -1.79
N LEU A 293 -23.16 8.88 -0.78
CA LEU A 293 -23.87 8.24 0.33
C LEU A 293 -24.65 9.23 1.19
N THR A 294 -24.14 10.44 1.36
CA THR A 294 -24.90 11.52 2.03
C THR A 294 -26.02 12.03 1.13
N TRP A 295 -25.74 12.22 -0.17
CA TRP A 295 -26.72 12.69 -1.14
C TRP A 295 -27.95 11.79 -1.26
N ILE A 296 -27.77 10.45 -1.34
CA ILE A 296 -28.89 9.50 -1.47
C ILE A 296 -29.89 9.55 -0.31
N SER A 297 -29.48 10.01 0.88
CA SER A 297 -30.38 10.10 2.04
C SER A 297 -31.41 11.21 1.91
N SER A 298 -31.12 12.23 1.09
CA SER A 298 -31.95 13.41 0.88
C SER A 298 -32.61 13.45 -0.50
N HIS A 299 -32.16 12.63 -1.44
CA HIS A 299 -32.64 12.64 -2.80
C HIS A 299 -33.94 11.83 -2.96
N SER A 300 -34.93 12.43 -3.62
CA SER A 300 -36.17 11.76 -4.01
C SER A 300 -36.15 11.52 -5.51
N CYS A 301 -36.39 10.27 -5.92
CA CYS A 301 -36.49 9.93 -7.33
C CYS A 301 -37.69 10.65 -7.97
N PRO A 302 -37.58 11.08 -9.24
CA PRO A 302 -38.71 11.58 -9.98
C PRO A 302 -39.86 10.57 -9.95
N LEU A 303 -41.09 11.05 -9.80
CA LEU A 303 -42.28 10.24 -10.03
C LEU A 303 -42.41 10.08 -11.55
N ASP A 304 -42.33 8.85 -12.03
CA ASP A 304 -42.57 8.50 -13.44
C ASP A 304 -43.99 8.92 -13.89
#